data_AF-A0A972Y9N5-F1
#
_entry.id   AF-A0A972Y9N5-F1
#
_cell.length_a   1.000
_cell.length_b   1.000
_cell.length_c   1.000
_cell.angle_alpha   90.00
_cell.angle_beta   90.00
_cell.angle_gamma   90.00
#
_symmetry.space_group_name_H-M   'P 1'
#
loop_
_entity.id
_entity.type
_entity.pdbx_description
1 polymer ?
#
loop_
_entity_poly.entity_id
_entity_poly.type
_entity_poly.pdbx_seq_one_letter_code
_entity_poly.pdbx_strand_id
1 'polypeptide(L)'
;DRALEHSIERFPANQTMHENLVLRDHIPVHIAEKMVSLVSGQVFDLLINRHELPAQMAIDLAAGARERATIDLVEQAGRTHDMPRFVSQLNLNGRLTHSLIMRALCVGHMSFVEHALAELSGVPHARAWLMIHDAGPLGLQAIFDRAGLHRKLLPAFRAAVKVYHELQLDGEANDRARFRMRMIERVLTQFQAIPKDDLDYLLEKLDAYADQAKRRDENAA
;
A
#
# COMPACT_ATOMS: atom_id res chain seq x y z
N ASP A 1 7.05 -18.91 30.99
CA ASP A 1 7.39 -17.80 30.07
C ASP A 1 8.49 -18.19 29.10
N ARG A 2 9.73 -18.45 29.55
CA ARG A 2 10.84 -18.91 28.69
C ARG A 2 10.54 -20.10 27.76
N ALA A 3 9.77 -21.08 28.21
CA ALA A 3 9.40 -22.23 27.39
C ALA A 3 8.43 -21.86 26.25
N LEU A 4 7.49 -20.93 26.49
CA LEU A 4 6.57 -20.42 25.47
C LEU A 4 7.33 -19.64 24.41
N GLU A 5 8.24 -18.77 24.86
CA GLU A 5 9.07 -17.96 23.99
C GLU A 5 9.95 -18.82 23.06
N HIS A 6 10.63 -19.81 23.63
CA HIS A 6 11.46 -20.74 22.87
C HIS A 6 10.65 -21.58 21.88
N SER A 7 9.40 -21.93 22.20
CA SER A 7 8.53 -22.66 21.28
C SER A 7 8.06 -21.80 20.10
N ILE A 8 7.78 -20.51 20.32
CA ILE A 8 7.42 -19.56 19.25
C ILE A 8 8.61 -19.33 18.32
N GLU A 9 9.81 -19.10 18.88
CA GLU A 9 11.03 -18.85 18.09
C GLU A 9 11.42 -20.07 17.25
N ARG A 10 11.18 -21.29 17.77
CA ARG A 10 11.51 -22.53 17.08
C ARG A 10 10.53 -22.89 15.97
N PHE A 11 9.27 -22.47 16.05
CA PHE A 11 8.21 -22.87 15.11
C PHE A 11 7.38 -21.68 14.59
N PRO A 12 8.00 -20.66 13.96
CA PRO A 12 7.31 -19.42 13.57
C PRO A 12 6.24 -19.60 12.47
N ALA A 13 6.26 -20.72 11.72
CA ALA A 13 5.31 -20.99 10.64
C ALA A 13 4.20 -22.00 11.02
N ASN A 14 4.16 -22.49 12.27
CA ASN A 14 3.20 -23.53 12.67
C ASN A 14 1.91 -22.92 13.23
N GLN A 15 0.94 -22.71 12.35
CA GLN A 15 -0.32 -22.03 12.65
C GLN A 15 -1.15 -22.74 13.74
N THR A 16 -1.19 -24.07 13.72
CA THR A 16 -1.93 -24.88 14.71
C THR A 16 -1.33 -24.74 16.11
N MET A 17 -0.01 -24.60 16.21
CA MET A 17 0.67 -24.37 17.49
C MET A 17 0.35 -22.98 18.04
N HIS A 18 0.32 -21.96 17.19
CA HIS A 18 -0.06 -20.61 17.59
C HIS A 18 -1.53 -20.55 18.07
N GLU A 19 -2.47 -21.18 17.36
CA GLU A 19 -3.87 -21.28 17.78
C GLU A 19 -4.02 -21.88 19.17
N ASN A 20 -3.33 -23.00 19.44
CA ASN A 20 -3.35 -23.65 20.75
C ASN A 20 -2.70 -22.79 21.86
N LEU A 21 -1.76 -21.92 21.51
CA LEU A 21 -1.19 -20.96 22.46
C LEU A 21 -2.22 -19.90 22.85
N VAL A 22 -2.94 -19.34 21.87
CA VAL A 22 -3.98 -18.31 22.08
C VAL A 22 -5.16 -18.85 22.90
N LEU A 23 -5.49 -20.13 22.73
CA LEU A 23 -6.57 -20.80 23.43
C LEU A 23 -6.31 -21.05 24.93
N ARG A 24 -5.11 -20.74 25.44
CA ARG A 24 -4.82 -20.81 26.88
C ARG A 24 -5.53 -19.69 27.65
N ASP A 25 -5.88 -19.98 28.89
CA ASP A 25 -6.57 -19.01 29.77
C ASP A 25 -5.69 -17.84 30.20
N HIS A 26 -4.36 -18.02 30.21
CA HIS A 26 -3.42 -16.97 30.53
C HIS A 26 -2.20 -17.04 29.60
N ILE A 27 -1.88 -15.90 28.99
CA ILE A 27 -0.67 -15.70 28.20
C ILE A 27 -0.01 -14.41 28.71
N PRO A 28 1.28 -14.44 29.04
CA PRO A 28 2.00 -13.23 29.42
C PRO A 28 1.96 -12.18 28.30
N VAL A 29 1.84 -10.90 28.66
CA VAL A 29 1.69 -9.79 27.69
C VAL A 29 2.81 -9.77 26.65
N HIS A 30 4.07 -9.97 27.07
CA HIS A 30 5.23 -10.03 26.17
C HIS A 30 5.17 -11.20 25.15
N ILE A 31 4.46 -12.28 25.47
CA ILE A 31 4.24 -13.41 24.54
C ILE A 31 3.09 -13.09 23.59
N ALA A 32 2.02 -12.47 24.07
CA ALA A 32 0.91 -12.00 23.23
C ALA A 32 1.41 -10.95 22.20
N GLU A 33 2.28 -10.04 22.62
CA GLU A 33 3.02 -9.09 21.76
C GLU A 33 3.77 -9.77 20.62
N LYS A 34 4.53 -10.81 20.95
CA LYS A 34 5.35 -11.55 19.98
C LYS A 34 4.49 -12.38 19.02
N MET A 35 3.36 -12.89 19.50
CA MET A 35 2.40 -13.64 18.69
C MET A 35 1.72 -12.74 17.67
N VAL A 36 1.35 -11.52 18.06
CA VAL A 36 0.68 -10.52 17.24
C VAL A 36 1.36 -10.27 15.88
N SER A 37 2.70 -10.33 15.81
CA SER A 37 3.46 -10.19 14.57
C SER A 37 3.53 -11.47 13.72
N LEU A 38 3.23 -12.63 14.30
CA LEU A 38 3.42 -13.97 13.71
C LEU A 38 2.11 -14.67 13.31
N VAL A 39 0.95 -14.23 13.81
CA VAL A 39 -0.35 -14.87 13.51
C VAL A 39 -1.19 -14.18 12.44
N SER A 40 -1.98 -15.00 11.75
CA SER A 40 -2.95 -14.63 10.71
C SER A 40 -4.27 -14.09 11.30
N GLY A 41 -5.12 -13.48 10.46
CA GLY A 41 -6.29 -12.70 10.88
C GLY A 41 -7.33 -13.42 11.76
N GLN A 42 -7.53 -14.74 11.65
CA GLN A 42 -8.49 -15.45 12.52
C GLN A 42 -7.95 -15.67 13.95
N VAL A 43 -6.66 -15.99 14.07
CA VAL A 43 -6.01 -16.24 15.36
C VAL A 43 -5.79 -14.93 16.12
N PHE A 44 -5.66 -13.85 15.37
CA PHE A 44 -5.63 -12.48 15.83
C PHE A 44 -6.93 -12.04 16.50
N ASP A 45 -8.09 -12.32 15.90
CA ASP A 45 -9.38 -11.99 16.49
C ASP A 45 -9.55 -12.72 17.84
N LEU A 46 -9.06 -13.96 17.94
CA LEU A 46 -9.05 -14.72 19.20
C LEU A 46 -8.13 -14.10 20.26
N LEU A 47 -6.97 -13.54 19.86
CA LEU A 47 -6.08 -12.82 20.77
C LEU A 47 -6.76 -11.57 21.32
N ILE A 48 -7.36 -10.75 20.47
CA ILE A 48 -8.04 -9.50 20.89
C ILE A 48 -9.24 -9.78 21.80
N ASN A 49 -10.06 -10.78 21.43
CA ASN A 49 -11.29 -11.06 22.17
C ASN A 49 -11.05 -11.76 23.51
N ARG A 50 -9.95 -12.52 23.65
CA ARG A 50 -9.68 -13.33 24.85
C ARG A 50 -8.60 -12.76 25.75
N HIS A 51 -7.65 -12.01 25.19
CA HIS A 51 -6.54 -11.41 25.93
C HIS A 51 -6.61 -9.90 25.71
N GLU A 52 -6.82 -9.14 26.80
CA GLU A 52 -6.89 -7.68 26.76
C GLU A 52 -5.53 -7.10 26.34
N LEU A 53 -5.30 -6.99 25.02
CA LEU A 53 -4.11 -6.34 24.49
C LEU A 53 -4.10 -4.87 24.93
N PRO A 54 -2.94 -4.33 25.32
CA PRO A 54 -2.79 -2.91 25.58
C PRO A 54 -3.33 -2.10 24.39
N ALA A 55 -4.18 -1.10 24.66
CA ALA A 55 -4.88 -0.34 23.63
C ALA A 55 -3.94 0.25 22.57
N GLN A 56 -2.76 0.72 22.98
CA GLN A 56 -1.73 1.24 22.09
C GLN A 56 -1.26 0.20 21.06
N MET A 57 -1.10 -1.04 21.49
CA MET A 57 -0.64 -2.14 20.63
C MET A 57 -1.74 -2.64 19.70
N ALA A 58 -2.99 -2.68 20.16
CA ALA A 58 -4.13 -2.96 19.28
C ALA A 58 -4.25 -1.88 18.18
N ILE A 59 -3.95 -0.61 18.50
CA ILE A 59 -3.88 0.49 17.53
C ILE A 59 -2.73 0.29 16.55
N ASP A 60 -1.50 0.08 17.03
CA ASP A 60 -0.31 -0.11 16.20
C ASP A 60 -0.45 -1.33 15.29
N LEU A 61 -1.10 -2.37 15.79
CA LEU A 61 -1.36 -3.60 15.08
C LEU A 61 -2.47 -3.48 14.04
N ALA A 62 -3.57 -2.78 14.38
CA ALA A 62 -4.60 -2.43 13.41
C ALA A 62 -4.03 -1.52 12.30
N ALA A 63 -3.09 -0.63 12.65
CA ALA A 63 -2.35 0.17 11.68
C ALA A 63 -1.48 -0.72 10.77
N GLY A 64 -0.69 -1.64 11.32
CA GLY A 64 0.13 -2.57 10.54
C GLY A 64 -0.65 -3.60 9.70
N ALA A 65 -1.83 -4.04 10.15
CA ALA A 65 -2.74 -4.87 9.36
C ALA A 65 -3.37 -4.07 8.20
N ARG A 66 -3.73 -2.80 8.45
CA ARG A 66 -4.22 -1.88 7.42
C ARG A 66 -3.13 -1.55 6.39
N GLU A 67 -1.88 -1.39 6.82
CA GLU A 67 -0.71 -1.18 5.96
C GLU A 67 -0.53 -2.36 4.98
N ARG A 68 -0.48 -3.59 5.50
CA ARG A 68 -0.37 -4.83 4.69
C ARG A 68 -1.54 -4.99 3.73
N ALA A 69 -2.77 -4.77 4.20
CA ALA A 69 -3.96 -4.80 3.36
C ALA A 69 -3.97 -3.70 2.29
N THR A 70 -3.20 -2.62 2.46
CA THR A 70 -3.04 -1.54 1.46
C THR A 70 -1.96 -1.90 0.44
N ILE A 71 -0.85 -2.52 0.89
CA ILE A 71 0.21 -3.05 0.03
C ILE A 71 -0.36 -4.02 -1.02
N ASP A 72 -1.21 -4.96 -0.58
CA ASP A 72 -1.84 -5.94 -1.47
C ASP A 72 -2.75 -5.26 -2.51
N LEU A 73 -3.45 -4.19 -2.14
CA LEU A 73 -4.36 -3.49 -3.04
C LEU A 73 -3.64 -2.75 -4.17
N VAL A 74 -2.51 -2.10 -3.86
CA VAL A 74 -1.73 -1.40 -4.91
C VAL A 74 -1.18 -2.40 -5.92
N GLU A 75 -0.73 -3.58 -5.48
CA GLU A 75 -0.29 -4.62 -6.40
C GLU A 75 -1.45 -5.22 -7.22
N GLN A 76 -2.60 -5.44 -6.59
CA GLN A 76 -3.81 -5.92 -7.27
C GLN A 76 -4.30 -4.92 -8.33
N ALA A 77 -4.20 -3.62 -8.06
CA ALA A 77 -4.49 -2.57 -9.04
C ALA A 77 -3.63 -2.72 -10.31
N GLY A 78 -2.40 -3.21 -10.18
CA GLY A 78 -1.51 -3.51 -11.29
C GLY A 78 -1.82 -4.76 -12.11
N ARG A 79 -2.63 -5.69 -11.57
CA ARG A 79 -2.94 -7.00 -12.18
C ARG A 79 -4.41 -7.13 -12.61
N THR A 80 -5.25 -6.19 -12.21
CA THR A 80 -6.69 -6.22 -12.46
C THR A 80 -7.00 -5.86 -13.92
N HIS A 81 -7.91 -6.63 -14.54
CA HIS A 81 -8.37 -6.39 -15.91
C HIS A 81 -9.63 -5.50 -15.97
N ASP A 82 -10.42 -5.46 -14.90
CA ASP A 82 -11.63 -4.64 -14.76
C ASP A 82 -11.44 -3.56 -13.68
N MET A 83 -10.76 -2.47 -14.07
CA MET A 83 -10.42 -1.36 -13.18
C MET A 83 -11.65 -0.63 -12.63
N PRO A 84 -12.70 -0.31 -13.42
CA PRO A 84 -13.89 0.35 -12.91
C PRO A 84 -14.55 -0.43 -11.77
N ARG A 85 -14.71 -1.76 -11.94
CA ARG A 85 -15.34 -2.60 -10.92
C ARG A 85 -14.49 -2.69 -9.65
N PHE A 86 -13.17 -2.81 -9.79
CA PHE A 86 -12.26 -2.87 -8.65
C PHE A 86 -12.28 -1.59 -7.82
N VAL A 87 -12.21 -0.43 -8.48
CA VAL A 87 -12.30 0.86 -7.80
C VAL A 87 -13.65 1.05 -7.11
N SER A 88 -14.76 0.72 -7.78
CA SER A 88 -16.09 0.81 -7.19
C SER A 88 -16.22 -0.07 -5.93
N GLN A 89 -15.70 -1.30 -5.96
CA GLN A 89 -15.68 -2.17 -4.78
C GLN A 89 -14.83 -1.61 -3.64
N LEU A 90 -13.69 -0.97 -3.94
CA LEU A 90 -12.88 -0.33 -2.90
C LEU A 90 -13.60 0.85 -2.28
N ASN A 91 -14.29 1.65 -3.09
CA ASN A 91 -15.07 2.78 -2.62
C ASN A 91 -16.23 2.33 -1.72
N LEU A 92 -17.02 1.34 -2.18
CA LEU A 92 -18.14 0.76 -1.43
C LEU A 92 -17.71 0.18 -0.07
N ASN A 93 -16.51 -0.38 0.00
CA ASN A 93 -15.96 -0.95 1.23
C ASN A 93 -15.18 0.06 2.09
N GLY A 94 -15.16 1.35 1.72
CA GLY A 94 -14.40 2.39 2.44
C GLY A 94 -12.88 2.21 2.42
N ARG A 95 -12.36 1.41 1.47
CA ARG A 95 -10.94 1.11 1.31
C ARG A 95 -10.25 1.99 0.27
N LEU A 96 -11.00 2.81 -0.48
CA LEU A 96 -10.46 3.78 -1.43
C LEU A 96 -9.98 5.04 -0.69
N THR A 97 -8.84 4.96 -0.02
CA THR A 97 -8.29 6.07 0.78
C THR A 97 -7.40 7.00 -0.05
N HIS A 98 -7.23 8.24 0.40
CA HIS A 98 -6.29 9.20 -0.22
C HIS A 98 -4.85 8.70 -0.22
N SER A 99 -4.42 8.03 0.86
CA SER A 99 -3.08 7.42 0.95
C SER A 99 -2.91 6.29 -0.07
N LEU A 100 -3.92 5.44 -0.26
CA LEU A 100 -3.90 4.39 -1.29
C LEU A 100 -3.71 4.98 -2.70
N ILE A 101 -4.46 6.03 -3.02
CA ILE A 101 -4.36 6.70 -4.32
C ILE A 101 -2.97 7.33 -4.51
N MET A 102 -2.43 7.99 -3.48
CA MET A 102 -1.09 8.58 -3.53
C MET A 102 -0.01 7.53 -3.72
N ARG A 103 -0.05 6.43 -2.95
CA ARG A 103 0.89 5.31 -3.09
C ARG A 103 0.82 4.69 -4.47
N ALA A 104 -0.39 4.45 -4.99
CA ALA A 104 -0.58 3.93 -6.34
C ALA A 104 0.01 4.87 -7.41
N LEU A 105 -0.15 6.19 -7.24
CA LEU A 105 0.45 7.18 -8.13
C LEU A 105 1.97 7.15 -8.09
N CYS A 106 2.58 7.12 -6.91
CA CYS A 106 4.04 7.06 -6.74
C CYS A 106 4.66 5.78 -7.32
N VAL A 107 3.91 4.67 -7.33
CA VAL A 107 4.33 3.43 -8.00
C VAL A 107 4.08 3.50 -9.52
N GLY A 108 3.25 4.43 -9.99
CA GLY A 108 2.95 4.61 -11.42
C GLY A 108 1.73 3.83 -11.92
N HIS A 109 0.84 3.41 -11.02
CA HIS A 109 -0.46 2.79 -11.38
C HIS A 109 -1.48 3.82 -11.86
N MET A 110 -1.17 4.49 -12.98
CA MET A 110 -1.94 5.64 -13.46
C MET A 110 -3.40 5.30 -13.78
N SER A 111 -3.65 4.17 -14.43
CA SER A 111 -5.01 3.72 -14.74
C SER A 111 -5.88 3.59 -13.49
N PHE A 112 -5.33 3.08 -12.38
CA PHE A 112 -6.04 3.01 -11.11
C PHE A 112 -6.36 4.41 -10.56
N VAL A 113 -5.39 5.32 -10.61
CA VAL A 113 -5.54 6.70 -10.13
C VAL A 113 -6.63 7.44 -10.91
N GLU A 114 -6.66 7.30 -12.23
CA GLU A 114 -7.69 7.89 -13.09
C GLU A 114 -9.09 7.41 -12.72
N HIS A 115 -9.26 6.09 -12.54
CA HIS A 115 -10.55 5.50 -12.16
C HIS A 115 -10.94 5.87 -10.73
N ALA A 116 -9.99 5.90 -9.79
CA ALA A 116 -10.20 6.31 -8.41
C ALA A 116 -10.69 7.76 -8.32
N LEU A 117 -10.06 8.68 -9.05
CA LEU A 117 -10.50 10.06 -9.09
C LEU A 117 -11.84 10.22 -9.80
N ALA A 118 -12.09 9.46 -10.86
CA ALA A 118 -13.40 9.44 -11.55
C ALA A 118 -14.53 9.02 -10.60
N GLU A 119 -14.33 7.91 -9.87
CA GLU A 119 -15.27 7.37 -8.89
C GLU A 119 -15.54 8.38 -7.75
N LEU A 120 -14.49 8.90 -7.10
CA LEU A 120 -14.63 9.81 -5.97
C LEU A 120 -15.25 11.17 -6.36
N SER A 121 -14.93 11.67 -7.56
CA SER A 121 -15.47 12.96 -8.03
C SER A 121 -16.81 12.83 -8.75
N GLY A 122 -17.28 11.60 -9.02
CA GLY A 122 -18.50 11.34 -9.79
C GLY A 122 -18.45 11.90 -11.21
N VAL A 123 -17.26 11.98 -11.82
CA VAL A 123 -17.11 12.39 -13.23
C VAL A 123 -16.78 11.17 -14.10
N PRO A 124 -17.19 11.14 -15.38
CA PRO A 124 -16.82 10.05 -16.27
C PRO A 124 -15.30 9.90 -16.39
N HIS A 125 -14.80 8.67 -16.48
CA HIS A 125 -13.36 8.37 -16.58
C HIS A 125 -12.66 9.15 -17.70
N ALA A 126 -13.26 9.24 -18.88
CA ALA A 126 -12.71 10.03 -19.99
C ALA A 126 -12.48 11.51 -19.63
N ARG A 127 -13.36 12.09 -18.81
CA ARG A 127 -13.20 13.47 -18.33
C ARG A 127 -12.14 13.55 -17.23
N ALA A 128 -12.09 12.58 -16.33
CA ALA A 128 -11.04 12.49 -15.32
C ALA A 128 -9.65 12.40 -15.96
N TRP A 129 -9.51 11.56 -16.98
CA TRP A 129 -8.30 11.42 -17.77
C TRP A 129 -7.83 12.76 -18.33
N LEU A 130 -8.72 13.51 -18.99
CA LEU A 130 -8.41 14.85 -19.49
C LEU A 130 -8.00 15.79 -18.36
N MET A 131 -8.73 15.80 -17.25
CA MET A 131 -8.41 16.68 -16.11
C MET A 131 -7.05 16.37 -15.49
N ILE A 132 -6.60 15.12 -15.52
CA ILE A 132 -5.33 14.70 -14.95
C ILE A 132 -4.16 14.93 -15.92
N HIS A 133 -4.36 14.64 -17.21
CA HIS A 133 -3.28 14.62 -18.19
C HIS A 133 -3.16 15.88 -19.04
N ASP A 134 -4.19 16.74 -19.06
CA ASP A 134 -4.15 17.99 -19.81
C ASP A 134 -3.15 18.99 -19.19
N ALA A 135 -2.57 19.85 -20.02
CA ALA A 135 -1.51 20.77 -19.62
C ALA A 135 -2.00 21.89 -18.69
N GLY A 136 -3.32 22.08 -18.57
CA GLY A 136 -3.93 23.12 -17.75
C GLY A 136 -3.83 22.85 -16.24
N PRO A 137 -3.32 23.80 -15.42
CA PRO A 137 -3.17 23.59 -13.98
C PRO A 137 -4.53 23.43 -13.25
N LEU A 138 -5.62 23.92 -13.85
CA LEU A 138 -6.95 23.95 -13.25
C LEU A 138 -7.68 22.61 -13.32
N GLY A 139 -7.42 21.79 -14.35
CA GLY A 139 -8.08 20.49 -14.52
C GLY A 139 -7.79 19.58 -13.33
N LEU A 140 -6.52 19.39 -13.04
CA LEU A 140 -6.09 18.52 -11.95
C LEU A 140 -6.58 19.05 -10.60
N GLN A 141 -6.54 20.37 -10.38
CA GLN A 141 -7.04 20.95 -9.13
C GLN A 141 -8.55 20.74 -8.97
N ALA A 142 -9.33 20.91 -10.04
CA ALA A 142 -10.77 20.79 -9.99
C ALA A 142 -11.22 19.34 -9.68
N ILE A 143 -10.56 18.33 -10.25
CA ILE A 143 -10.89 16.94 -9.92
C ILE A 143 -10.42 16.58 -8.50
N PHE A 144 -9.30 17.13 -8.05
CA PHE A 144 -8.78 16.93 -6.70
C PHE A 144 -9.73 17.48 -5.64
N ASP A 145 -10.18 18.72 -5.83
CA ASP A 145 -11.13 19.39 -4.94
C ASP A 145 -12.49 18.65 -4.96
N ARG A 146 -12.95 18.16 -6.13
CA ARG A 146 -14.20 17.42 -6.27
C ARG A 146 -14.16 16.00 -5.69
N ALA A 147 -13.02 15.34 -5.76
CA ALA A 147 -12.80 14.01 -5.18
C ALA A 147 -12.56 14.06 -3.65
N GLY A 148 -12.51 15.25 -3.04
CA GLY A 148 -12.34 15.42 -1.60
C GLY A 148 -10.91 15.20 -1.08
N LEU A 149 -9.92 15.15 -1.98
CA LEU A 149 -8.52 14.96 -1.57
C LEU A 149 -7.99 16.20 -0.83
N HIS A 150 -7.17 15.97 0.18
CA HIS A 150 -6.62 17.06 0.99
C HIS A 150 -5.66 17.94 0.17
N ARG A 151 -5.94 19.24 0.02
CA ARG A 151 -5.19 20.17 -0.86
C ARG A 151 -3.67 20.22 -0.64
N LYS A 152 -3.19 19.92 0.57
CA LYS A 152 -1.75 19.73 0.88
C LYS A 152 -1.06 18.68 0.00
N LEU A 153 -1.79 17.68 -0.51
CA LEU A 153 -1.27 16.62 -1.36
C LEU A 153 -1.18 17.04 -2.84
N LEU A 154 -1.83 18.14 -3.25
CA LEU A 154 -1.88 18.58 -4.64
C LEU A 154 -0.50 18.84 -5.27
N PRO A 155 0.47 19.48 -4.58
CA PRO A 155 1.82 19.65 -5.13
C PRO A 155 2.53 18.32 -5.39
N ALA A 156 2.40 17.36 -4.47
CA ALA A 156 2.98 16.03 -4.60
C ALA A 156 2.37 15.27 -5.78
N PHE A 157 1.03 15.34 -5.90
CA PHE A 157 0.30 14.71 -6.98
C PHE A 157 0.69 15.28 -8.35
N ARG A 158 0.83 16.61 -8.46
CA ARG A 158 1.33 17.28 -9.68
C ARG A 158 2.73 16.81 -10.06
N ALA A 159 3.64 16.76 -9.10
CA ALA A 159 5.01 16.31 -9.33
C ALA A 159 5.03 14.86 -9.82
N ALA A 160 4.26 13.97 -9.18
CA ALA A 160 4.19 12.58 -9.59
C ALA A 160 3.57 12.39 -10.98
N VAL A 161 2.47 13.09 -11.32
CA VAL A 161 1.90 13.05 -12.68
C VAL A 161 2.93 13.56 -13.72
N LYS A 162 3.66 14.64 -13.41
CA LYS A 162 4.72 15.15 -14.27
C LYS A 162 5.83 14.12 -14.48
N VAL A 163 6.30 13.48 -13.42
CA VAL A 163 7.29 12.39 -13.48
C VAL A 163 6.77 11.24 -14.33
N TYR A 164 5.51 10.85 -14.16
CA TYR A 164 4.88 9.81 -14.97
C TYR A 164 4.90 10.14 -16.47
N HIS A 165 4.62 11.38 -16.85
CA HIS A 165 4.69 11.83 -18.25
C HIS A 165 6.09 11.92 -18.81
N GLU A 166 7.09 12.22 -17.98
CA GLU A 166 8.50 12.26 -18.38
C GLU A 166 9.12 10.86 -18.55
N LEU A 167 8.60 9.87 -17.84
CA LEU A 167 9.06 8.50 -17.92
C LEU A 167 8.45 7.82 -19.15
N GLN A 168 9.33 7.30 -20.01
CA GLN A 168 8.93 6.46 -21.13
C GLN A 168 9.24 5.01 -20.81
N LEU A 169 8.31 4.13 -21.19
CA LEU A 169 8.54 2.70 -21.26
C LEU A 169 9.40 2.44 -22.50
N ASP A 170 10.64 2.01 -22.29
CA ASP A 170 11.63 1.79 -23.35
C ASP A 170 11.52 0.38 -23.99
N GLY A 171 10.68 -0.49 -23.44
CA GLY A 171 10.44 -1.86 -23.95
C GLY A 171 11.59 -2.83 -23.70
N GLU A 172 12.68 -2.38 -23.10
CA GLU A 172 13.86 -3.19 -22.79
C GLU A 172 13.55 -4.18 -21.64
N ALA A 173 14.43 -5.16 -21.39
CA ALA A 173 14.20 -6.19 -20.38
C ALA A 173 13.82 -5.57 -19.02
N ASN A 174 12.71 -5.98 -18.40
CA ASN A 174 12.28 -5.44 -17.10
C ASN A 174 11.89 -3.95 -17.05
N ASP A 175 11.52 -3.38 -18.21
CA ASP A 175 11.07 -1.98 -18.37
C ASP A 175 10.02 -1.55 -17.33
N ARG A 176 9.03 -2.40 -17.03
CA ARG A 176 8.02 -2.08 -16.00
C ARG A 176 8.59 -1.94 -14.59
N ALA A 177 9.54 -2.79 -14.16
CA ALA A 177 10.11 -2.67 -12.83
C ALA A 177 11.05 -1.47 -12.74
N ARG A 178 11.85 -1.22 -13.79
CA ARG A 178 12.68 -0.01 -13.90
C ARG A 178 11.83 1.26 -13.89
N PHE A 179 10.71 1.26 -14.60
CA PHE A 179 9.77 2.38 -14.63
C PHE A 179 9.28 2.70 -13.21
N ARG A 180 8.81 1.69 -12.47
CA ARG A 180 8.34 1.84 -11.09
C ARG A 180 9.44 2.34 -10.16
N MET A 181 10.64 1.78 -10.27
CA MET A 181 11.81 2.21 -9.50
C MET A 181 12.11 3.70 -9.76
N ARG A 182 12.24 4.09 -11.04
CA ARG A 182 12.48 5.50 -11.44
C ARG A 182 11.35 6.43 -11.02
N MET A 183 10.11 5.96 -11.04
CA MET A 183 8.94 6.70 -10.57
C MET A 183 9.09 7.03 -9.08
N ILE A 184 9.34 6.01 -8.25
CA ILE A 184 9.52 6.19 -6.81
C ILE A 184 10.72 7.09 -6.51
N GLU A 185 11.88 6.83 -7.11
CA GLU A 185 13.10 7.63 -6.91
C GLU A 185 12.89 9.11 -7.22
N ARG A 186 12.29 9.42 -8.38
CA ARG A 186 12.05 10.81 -8.80
C ARG A 186 11.03 11.50 -7.91
N VAL A 187 9.97 10.80 -7.50
CA VAL A 187 8.97 11.36 -6.58
C VAL A 187 9.57 11.63 -5.21
N LEU A 188 10.34 10.69 -4.64
CA LEU A 188 11.03 10.87 -3.36
C LEU A 188 12.05 12.01 -3.42
N THR A 189 12.74 12.18 -4.55
CA THR A 189 13.70 13.28 -4.73
C THR A 189 13.01 14.64 -4.78
N GLN A 190 11.89 14.74 -5.49
CA GLN A 190 11.17 16.01 -5.70
C GLN A 190 10.26 16.39 -4.53
N PHE A 191 9.85 15.43 -3.69
CA PHE A 191 8.88 15.66 -2.64
C PHE A 191 9.38 15.17 -1.28
N GLN A 192 9.88 16.12 -0.48
CA GLN A 192 10.44 15.86 0.86
C GLN A 192 9.38 15.89 1.98
N ALA A 193 8.13 16.23 1.67
CA ALA A 193 7.05 16.39 2.65
C ALA A 193 6.02 15.23 2.59
N ILE A 194 6.52 14.00 2.43
CA ILE A 194 5.69 12.79 2.43
C ILE A 194 5.36 12.41 3.88
N PRO A 195 4.10 12.06 4.21
CA PRO A 195 3.78 11.46 5.50
C PRO A 195 4.66 10.23 5.77
N LYS A 196 5.13 10.06 7.00
CA LYS A 196 6.10 9.01 7.34
C LYS A 196 5.67 7.62 6.84
N ASP A 197 4.42 7.24 7.06
CA ASP A 197 3.89 5.93 6.65
C ASP A 197 3.91 5.72 5.13
N ASP A 198 3.63 6.78 4.36
CA ASP A 198 3.70 6.71 2.90
C ASP A 198 5.15 6.68 2.41
N LEU A 199 6.08 7.35 3.11
CA LEU A 199 7.51 7.31 2.82
C LEU A 199 8.08 5.91 3.07
N ASP A 200 7.80 5.32 4.22
CA ASP A 200 8.28 4.00 4.61
C ASP A 200 7.78 2.94 3.60
N TYR A 201 6.51 3.01 3.19
CA TYR A 201 5.96 2.17 2.11
C TYR A 201 6.71 2.32 0.79
N LEU A 202 7.03 3.55 0.38
CA LEU A 202 7.70 3.80 -0.91
C LEU A 202 9.14 3.28 -0.90
N LEU A 203 9.85 3.44 0.23
CA LEU A 203 11.20 2.90 0.41
C LEU A 203 11.19 1.37 0.36
N GLU A 204 10.27 0.72 1.06
CA GLU A 204 10.12 -0.75 1.01
C GLU A 204 9.87 -1.25 -0.42
N LYS A 205 9.01 -0.57 -1.17
CA LYS A 205 8.75 -0.92 -2.58
C LYS A 205 9.93 -0.64 -3.50
N LEU A 206 10.70 0.41 -3.24
CA LEU A 206 11.91 0.71 -3.99
C LEU A 206 12.93 -0.44 -3.85
N ASP A 207 13.19 -0.88 -2.62
CA ASP A 207 14.09 -2.00 -2.33
C ASP A 207 13.60 -3.30 -2.99
N ALA A 208 12.30 -3.59 -2.90
CA ALA A 208 11.73 -4.77 -3.52
C ALA A 208 11.86 -4.77 -5.05
N TYR A 209 11.68 -3.63 -5.71
CA TYR A 209 11.86 -3.53 -7.16
C TYR A 209 13.34 -3.56 -7.58
N ALA A 210 14.24 -2.99 -6.78
CA ALA A 210 15.68 -3.07 -7.00
C ALA A 210 16.18 -4.52 -6.91
N ASP A 211 15.72 -5.28 -5.91
CA ASP A 211 16.03 -6.71 -5.76
C ASP A 211 15.48 -7.56 -6.91
N GLN A 212 14.25 -7.27 -7.35
CA GLN A 212 13.65 -7.96 -8.50
C GLN A 212 14.41 -7.69 -9.80
N ALA A 213 14.97 -6.48 -9.97
CA ALA A 213 15.84 -6.19 -11.11
C ALA A 213 17.13 -7.02 -11.04
N LYS A 214 17.83 -7.00 -9.90
CA LYS A 214 19.09 -7.75 -9.72
C LYS A 214 18.94 -9.27 -9.92
N ARG A 215 17.96 -9.90 -9.27
CA ARG A 215 17.75 -11.37 -9.33
C ARG A 215 17.39 -11.89 -10.72
N ARG A 216 16.89 -11.02 -11.61
CA ARG A 216 16.43 -11.41 -12.94
C ARG A 216 17.50 -11.16 -14.00
N ASP A 217 18.34 -10.15 -13.79
CA ASP A 217 19.59 -9.96 -14.54
C ASP A 217 20.56 -11.12 -14.30
N GLU A 218 20.66 -11.61 -13.05
CA GLU A 218 21.45 -12.80 -12.69
C GLU A 218 20.94 -14.11 -13.32
N ASN A 219 19.63 -14.23 -13.60
CA ASN A 219 19.03 -15.38 -14.27
C ASN A 219 19.05 -15.28 -15.80
N ALA A 220 19.36 -14.10 -16.35
CA ALA A 220 19.44 -13.85 -17.79
C ALA A 220 20.88 -13.90 -18.32
N ALA A 221 21.88 -13.90 -17.42
CA ALA A 221 23.31 -14.10 -17.69
C ALA A 221 23.69 -15.58 -17.57
#